data_AF-A0A0M1JKP6-F1
#
_entry.id   AF-A0A0M1JKP6-F1
#
_cell.length_a   1.000
_cell.length_b   1.000
_cell.length_c   1.000
_cell.angle_alpha   90.00
_cell.angle_beta   90.00
_cell.angle_gamma   90.00
#
_symmetry.space_group_name_H-M   'P 1'
#
loop_
_entity.id
_entity.type
_entity.pdbx_description
1 polymer ?
#
loop_
_entity_poly.entity_id
_entity_poly.type
_entity_poly.pdbx_seq_one_letter_code
_entity_poly.pdbx_strand_id
1 'polypeptide(L)'
;MNGDDAELPPEFSVTDEELSNKSGNYIFTIGNAGCGKTTLQQLLVARLWDRNDIKLDSKNQNNDHRQDTILNNWVMSIKQGEFSERSKVGTIQEFNIAFSQNGQKPLDLNFLEISGEDIKSIIPTLNAQVRPQLHSQLQQYLQSSSINKRYILVSDGQKHMRSATPDTFTEDMLFNALLQYLLKNSERKLQILFVVAQWDKAQQEYPHIKVYLAKNFPQTWSILNSKRCDASFIPFTVGTTAQREEIGPDGEIKKKDYITSLESRYVDLLIQWIYDSFTGHQLHNMHRIRLTLFDKIIKFIFSQ
;
A
#
# COMPACT_ATOMS: atom_id res chain seq x y z
N MET A 1 2.97 13.89 41.23
CA MET A 1 2.01 13.40 40.22
C MET A 1 2.87 12.97 39.05
N ASN A 2 3.04 11.65 38.90
CA ASN A 2 3.81 11.08 37.80
C ASN A 2 2.99 11.25 36.52
N GLY A 3 3.58 11.89 35.52
CA GLY A 3 3.05 11.88 34.16
C GLY A 3 3.25 10.48 33.61
N ASP A 4 2.15 9.83 33.23
CA ASP A 4 2.21 8.64 32.39
C ASP A 4 2.78 9.08 31.04
N ASP A 5 4.08 8.88 30.86
CA ASP A 5 4.70 8.84 29.55
C ASP A 5 4.00 7.70 28.79
N ALA A 6 3.10 8.06 27.87
CA ALA A 6 2.46 7.10 26.99
C ALA A 6 3.57 6.41 26.18
N GLU A 7 3.92 5.20 26.59
CA GLU A 7 4.90 4.35 25.93
C GLU A 7 4.47 4.20 24.46
N LEU A 8 5.27 4.74 23.53
CA LEU A 8 5.04 4.54 22.10
C LEU A 8 4.98 3.03 21.84
N PRO A 9 4.00 2.55 21.05
CA PRO A 9 3.87 1.12 20.81
C PRO A 9 5.19 0.55 20.24
N PRO A 10 5.65 -0.61 20.73
CA PRO A 10 6.92 -1.19 20.32
C PRO A 10 6.95 -1.43 18.80
N GLU A 11 8.05 -1.02 18.17
CA GLU A 11 8.28 -1.15 16.73
C GLU A 11 8.35 -2.62 16.31
N PHE A 12 7.64 -2.97 15.24
CA PHE A 12 7.73 -4.30 14.63
C PHE A 12 8.95 -4.32 13.71
N SER A 13 10.05 -4.94 14.14
CA SER A 13 11.18 -5.28 13.28
C SER A 13 11.25 -6.81 13.19
N VAL A 14 11.13 -7.33 11.97
CA VAL A 14 11.27 -8.78 11.72
C VAL A 14 12.74 -9.15 11.90
N THR A 15 13.02 -10.19 12.67
CA THR A 15 14.39 -10.68 12.86
C THR A 15 14.80 -11.64 11.72
N ASP A 16 16.09 -11.70 11.39
CA ASP A 16 16.59 -12.53 10.27
C ASP A 16 16.30 -14.03 10.44
N GLU A 17 16.20 -14.53 11.67
CA GLU A 17 15.94 -15.94 11.98
C GLU A 17 14.48 -16.37 11.70
N GLU A 18 13.53 -15.43 11.67
CA GLU A 18 12.10 -15.69 11.47
C GLU A 18 11.69 -15.86 10.00
N LEU A 19 12.59 -15.52 9.05
CA LEU A 19 12.27 -15.36 7.63
C LEU A 19 12.28 -16.69 6.83
N SER A 20 13.09 -17.67 7.25
CA SER A 20 13.25 -18.94 6.50
C SER A 20 12.00 -19.83 6.51
N ASN A 21 11.10 -19.64 7.47
CA ASN A 21 9.88 -20.43 7.65
C ASN A 21 8.59 -19.70 7.22
N LYS A 22 8.70 -18.47 6.68
CA LYS A 22 7.52 -17.70 6.28
C LYS A 22 6.83 -18.36 5.08
N SER A 23 5.51 -18.48 5.16
CA SER A 23 4.65 -19.02 4.11
C SER A 23 3.26 -18.37 4.17
N GLY A 24 2.49 -18.52 3.10
CA GLY A 24 1.13 -17.99 3.03
C GLY A 24 0.98 -16.78 2.11
N ASN A 25 -0.09 -16.01 2.28
CA ASN A 25 -0.41 -14.88 1.42
C ASN A 25 0.21 -13.60 1.94
N TYR A 26 0.88 -12.87 1.07
CA TYR A 26 1.58 -11.63 1.41
C TYR A 26 1.24 -10.51 0.42
N ILE A 27 0.94 -9.34 0.96
CA ILE A 27 0.87 -8.09 0.20
C ILE A 27 2.08 -7.23 0.54
N PHE A 28 2.82 -6.89 -0.50
CA PHE A 28 3.93 -5.94 -0.45
C PHE A 28 3.38 -4.58 -0.83
N THR A 29 3.35 -3.64 0.11
CA THR A 29 2.92 -2.25 -0.15
C THR A 29 4.17 -1.38 -0.32
N ILE A 30 4.34 -0.81 -1.52
CA ILE A 30 5.57 -0.14 -1.93
C ILE A 30 5.25 1.26 -2.46
N GLY A 31 6.11 2.22 -2.13
CA GLY A 31 5.99 3.60 -2.57
C GLY A 31 6.86 4.52 -1.73
N ASN A 32 7.13 5.73 -2.23
CA ASN A 32 7.96 6.70 -1.54
C ASN A 32 7.43 7.06 -0.13
N ALA A 33 8.31 7.58 0.71
CA ALA A 33 7.90 8.11 2.02
C ALA A 33 6.77 9.16 1.85
N GLY A 34 5.74 9.02 2.68
CA GLY A 34 4.59 9.92 2.68
C GLY A 34 3.60 9.75 1.51
N CYS A 35 3.71 8.73 0.65
CA CYS A 35 2.76 8.54 -0.46
C CYS A 35 1.38 7.98 -0.06
N GLY A 36 1.16 7.67 1.23
CA GLY A 36 -0.14 7.22 1.75
C GLY A 36 -0.28 5.70 1.97
N LYS A 37 0.82 4.93 1.99
CA LYS A 37 0.82 3.47 2.25
C LYS A 37 0.12 3.12 3.57
N THR A 38 0.61 3.68 4.67
CA THR A 38 0.10 3.39 6.02
C THR A 38 -1.36 3.83 6.16
N THR A 39 -1.72 5.00 5.61
CA THR A 39 -3.11 5.48 5.57
C THR A 39 -4.02 4.51 4.81
N LEU A 40 -3.58 3.99 3.68
CA LEU A 40 -4.33 3.01 2.91
C LEU A 40 -4.58 1.72 3.71
N GLN A 41 -3.57 1.23 4.41
CA GLN A 41 -3.68 0.04 5.26
C GLN A 41 -4.58 0.28 6.48
N GLN A 42 -4.46 1.43 7.15
CA GLN A 42 -5.33 1.84 8.27
C GLN A 42 -6.79 1.87 7.85
N LEU A 43 -7.08 2.51 6.71
CA LEU A 43 -8.44 2.60 6.19
C LEU A 43 -9.00 1.23 5.81
N LEU A 44 -8.17 0.36 5.25
CA LEU A 44 -8.55 -1.03 4.99
C LEU A 44 -8.94 -1.75 6.27
N VAL A 45 -8.10 -1.69 7.32
CA VAL A 45 -8.37 -2.37 8.60
C VAL A 45 -9.62 -1.81 9.25
N ALA A 46 -9.73 -0.47 9.33
CA ALA A 46 -10.91 0.20 9.89
C ALA A 46 -12.19 -0.16 9.14
N ARG A 47 -12.14 -0.25 7.80
CA ARG A 47 -13.29 -0.62 6.98
C ARG A 47 -13.68 -2.09 7.15
N LEU A 48 -12.72 -3.00 7.26
CA LEU A 48 -12.99 -4.40 7.56
C LEU A 48 -13.62 -4.57 8.94
N TRP A 49 -13.17 -3.80 9.93
CA TRP A 49 -13.70 -3.82 11.29
C TRP A 49 -15.15 -3.29 11.38
N ASP A 50 -15.47 -2.23 10.65
CA ASP A 50 -16.78 -1.57 10.70
C ASP A 50 -17.90 -2.34 9.95
N ARG A 51 -17.54 -3.31 9.11
CA ARG A 51 -18.49 -4.04 8.26
C ARG A 51 -19.08 -5.26 8.97
N ASN A 52 -20.39 -5.19 9.26
CA ASN A 52 -21.15 -6.28 9.87
C ASN A 52 -21.23 -7.57 9.02
N ASP A 53 -21.04 -7.46 7.71
CA ASP A 53 -21.04 -8.61 6.80
C ASP A 53 -19.69 -9.33 6.72
N ILE A 54 -18.63 -8.76 7.31
CA ILE A 54 -17.28 -9.30 7.32
C ILE A 54 -16.93 -9.79 8.73
N LYS A 55 -16.33 -10.98 8.78
CA LYS A 55 -15.63 -11.47 9.97
C LYS A 55 -14.16 -11.12 9.83
N LEU A 56 -13.66 -10.28 10.73
CA LEU A 56 -12.25 -9.92 10.84
C LEU A 56 -11.67 -10.57 12.10
N ASP A 57 -10.49 -11.14 11.98
CA ASP A 57 -9.74 -11.76 13.06
C ASP A 57 -8.26 -11.35 12.97
N SER A 58 -7.64 -11.03 14.09
CA SER A 58 -6.20 -10.77 14.19
C SER A 58 -5.50 -12.07 14.61
N LYS A 59 -4.78 -12.70 13.68
CA LYS A 59 -4.11 -13.98 13.96
C LYS A 59 -2.79 -13.78 14.72
N ASN A 60 -2.85 -13.63 16.03
CA ASN A 60 -1.64 -13.71 16.84
C ASN A 60 -1.21 -15.16 16.97
N GLN A 61 -0.23 -15.58 16.17
CA GLN A 61 0.31 -16.93 16.27
C GLN A 61 1.04 -17.19 17.62
N ASN A 62 1.41 -16.12 18.35
CA ASN A 62 2.26 -16.20 19.56
C ASN A 62 1.72 -15.43 20.80
N ASN A 63 0.42 -15.14 20.92
CA ASN A 63 -0.10 -14.24 21.99
C ASN A 63 0.58 -12.85 22.02
N ASP A 64 1.13 -12.39 20.90
CA ASP A 64 1.74 -11.07 20.81
C ASP A 64 0.65 -9.99 20.71
N HIS A 65 0.22 -9.48 21.86
CA HIS A 65 -0.79 -8.43 21.99
C HIS A 65 -0.41 -7.10 21.32
N ARG A 66 0.85 -6.94 20.85
CA ARG A 66 1.32 -5.70 20.21
C ARG A 66 0.67 -5.47 18.85
N GLN A 67 0.48 -6.52 18.05
CA GLN A 67 -0.22 -6.40 16.76
C GLN A 67 -1.68 -6.00 16.96
N ASP A 68 -2.38 -6.63 17.91
CA ASP A 68 -3.75 -6.23 18.28
C ASP A 68 -3.80 -4.77 18.71
N THR A 69 -2.81 -4.32 19.49
CA THR A 69 -2.73 -2.93 19.95
C THR A 69 -2.58 -1.98 18.78
N ILE A 70 -1.73 -2.29 17.80
CA ILE A 70 -1.55 -1.47 16.59
C ILE A 70 -2.84 -1.43 15.77
N LEU A 71 -3.47 -2.58 15.52
CA LEU A 71 -4.71 -2.66 14.73
C LEU A 71 -5.86 -1.93 15.42
N ASN A 72 -6.01 -2.11 16.73
CA ASN A 72 -7.01 -1.40 17.52
C ASN A 72 -6.76 0.10 17.53
N ASN A 73 -5.50 0.53 17.68
CA ASN A 73 -5.13 1.94 17.60
C ASN A 73 -5.47 2.51 16.23
N TRP A 74 -5.20 1.79 15.13
CA TRP A 74 -5.60 2.23 13.79
C TRP A 74 -7.11 2.39 13.65
N VAL A 75 -7.89 1.42 14.12
CA VAL A 75 -9.36 1.49 14.10
C VAL A 75 -9.85 2.70 14.91
N MET A 76 -9.30 2.92 16.11
CA MET A 76 -9.68 4.02 16.99
C MET A 76 -9.27 5.38 16.42
N SER A 77 -8.05 5.52 15.90
CA SER A 77 -7.58 6.74 15.23
C SER A 77 -8.50 7.10 14.07
N ILE A 78 -8.78 6.16 13.17
CA ILE A 78 -9.67 6.44 12.03
C ILE A 78 -11.09 6.83 12.49
N LYS A 79 -11.62 6.19 13.54
CA LYS A 79 -12.93 6.57 14.13
C LYS A 79 -12.91 7.98 14.73
N GLN A 80 -11.79 8.41 15.28
CA GLN A 80 -11.59 9.77 15.80
C GLN A 80 -11.25 10.79 14.69
N GLY A 81 -11.10 10.32 13.46
CA GLY A 81 -10.72 11.13 12.31
C GLY A 81 -9.21 11.42 12.26
N GLU A 82 -8.38 10.66 12.96
CA GLU A 82 -6.94 10.85 13.03
C GLU A 82 -6.17 9.93 12.09
N PHE A 83 -5.10 10.45 11.51
CA PHE A 83 -4.09 9.65 10.84
C PHE A 83 -3.03 9.21 11.86
N SER A 84 -2.59 7.95 11.81
CA SER A 84 -1.45 7.56 12.64
C SER A 84 -0.13 8.10 12.07
N GLU A 85 0.93 8.02 12.87
CA GLU A 85 2.26 8.45 12.47
C GLU A 85 2.79 7.68 11.26
N ARG A 86 3.66 8.34 10.50
CA ARG A 86 4.31 7.74 9.34
C ARG A 86 5.27 6.64 9.81
N SER A 87 5.33 5.54 9.06
CA SER A 87 6.37 4.53 9.23
C SER A 87 7.76 5.16 9.13
N LYS A 88 8.67 4.75 10.03
CA LYS A 88 10.07 5.18 9.99
C LYS A 88 10.80 4.51 8.83
N VAL A 89 11.69 5.26 8.20
CA VAL A 89 12.57 4.74 7.13
C VAL A 89 13.46 3.64 7.71
N GLY A 90 13.61 2.52 6.99
CA GLY A 90 14.45 1.40 7.41
C GLY A 90 13.75 0.33 8.25
N THR A 91 12.46 0.48 8.55
CA THR A 91 11.69 -0.52 9.32
C THR A 91 10.66 -1.21 8.42
N ILE A 92 10.79 -2.53 8.27
CA ILE A 92 9.79 -3.37 7.61
C ILE A 92 8.66 -3.64 8.61
N GLN A 93 7.47 -3.12 8.35
CA GLN A 93 6.30 -3.36 9.20
C GLN A 93 5.50 -4.56 8.67
N GLU A 94 5.33 -5.59 9.51
CA GLU A 94 4.51 -6.76 9.23
C GLU A 94 3.30 -6.80 10.17
N PHE A 95 2.10 -6.99 9.63
CA PHE A 95 0.91 -7.32 10.43
C PHE A 95 0.03 -8.32 9.69
N ASN A 96 -0.70 -9.12 10.46
CA ASN A 96 -1.52 -10.21 9.94
C ASN A 96 -2.99 -10.04 10.30
N ILE A 97 -3.84 -10.22 9.30
CA ILE A 97 -5.28 -10.25 9.46
C ILE A 97 -5.86 -11.46 8.73
N ALA A 98 -6.97 -11.97 9.23
CA ALA A 98 -7.80 -12.93 8.54
C ALA A 98 -9.19 -12.32 8.33
N PHE A 99 -9.73 -12.38 7.12
CA PHE A 99 -11.09 -11.91 6.89
C PHE A 99 -11.89 -12.74 5.88
N SER A 100 -13.21 -12.76 6.06
CA SER A 100 -14.16 -13.39 5.13
C SER A 100 -15.57 -12.86 5.30
N GLN A 101 -16.43 -13.16 4.32
CA GLN A 101 -17.88 -13.08 4.47
C GLN A 101 -18.47 -14.46 4.78
N ASN A 102 -19.68 -14.49 5.34
CA ASN A 102 -20.42 -15.72 5.58
C ASN A 102 -20.56 -16.55 4.29
N GLY A 103 -20.19 -17.83 4.37
CA GLY A 103 -20.22 -18.74 3.22
C GLY A 103 -19.05 -18.61 2.25
N GLN A 104 -18.09 -17.70 2.51
CA GLN A 104 -16.87 -17.59 1.72
C GLN A 104 -15.63 -18.06 2.50
N LYS A 105 -14.54 -18.35 1.76
CA LYS A 105 -13.29 -18.85 2.34
C LYS A 105 -12.56 -17.73 3.10
N PRO A 106 -12.11 -17.96 4.34
CA PRO A 106 -11.19 -17.06 5.03
C PRO A 106 -9.94 -16.78 4.21
N LEU A 107 -9.61 -15.50 4.05
CA LEU A 107 -8.33 -15.04 3.53
C LEU A 107 -7.44 -14.67 4.72
N ASP A 108 -6.46 -15.51 5.01
CA ASP A 108 -5.33 -15.18 5.88
C ASP A 108 -4.31 -14.37 5.08
N LEU A 109 -3.92 -13.21 5.60
CA LEU A 109 -3.12 -12.24 4.87
C LEU A 109 -2.09 -11.56 5.78
N ASN A 110 -0.86 -11.51 5.29
CA ASN A 110 0.22 -10.74 5.89
C ASN A 110 0.48 -9.50 5.04
N PHE A 111 0.47 -8.34 5.66
CA PHE A 111 0.90 -7.10 5.02
C PHE A 111 2.36 -6.85 5.35
N LEU A 112 3.12 -6.48 4.32
CA LEU A 112 4.49 -6.03 4.44
C LEU A 112 4.56 -4.61 3.87
N GLU A 113 4.72 -3.60 4.73
CA GLU A 113 4.98 -2.24 4.29
C GLU A 113 6.48 -2.04 4.07
N ILE A 114 6.86 -1.55 2.89
CA ILE A 114 8.24 -1.28 2.49
C ILE A 114 8.35 0.19 2.12
N SER A 115 9.30 0.93 2.70
CA SER A 115 9.53 2.30 2.28
C SER A 115 10.24 2.35 0.93
N GLY A 116 9.98 3.39 0.15
CA GLY A 116 10.67 3.63 -1.10
C GLY A 116 12.19 3.73 -0.91
N GLU A 117 12.66 4.27 0.22
CA GLU A 117 14.10 4.28 0.53
C GLU A 117 14.71 2.87 0.61
N ASP A 118 13.98 1.88 1.13
CA ASP A 118 14.48 0.51 1.35
C ASP A 118 14.73 -0.22 0.03
N ILE A 119 14.08 0.25 -1.05
CA ILE A 119 14.27 -0.26 -2.41
C ILE A 119 15.11 0.68 -3.29
N LYS A 120 15.49 1.88 -2.83
CA LYS A 120 16.39 2.77 -3.61
C LYS A 120 17.73 2.11 -3.93
N SER A 121 18.16 1.17 -3.09
CA SER A 121 19.39 0.40 -3.29
C SER A 121 19.37 -0.47 -4.55
N ILE A 122 18.20 -0.69 -5.19
CA ILE A 122 18.10 -1.41 -6.48
C ILE A 122 18.15 -0.49 -7.71
N ILE A 123 18.09 0.83 -7.51
CA ILE A 123 18.19 1.77 -8.62
C ILE A 123 19.65 1.80 -9.08
N PRO A 124 19.94 1.54 -10.38
CA PRO A 124 21.29 1.67 -10.92
C PRO A 124 21.83 3.08 -10.69
N THR A 125 23.00 3.19 -10.06
CA THR A 125 23.69 4.48 -9.89
C THR A 125 24.71 4.71 -11.01
N LEU A 126 25.14 5.96 -11.22
CA LEU A 126 26.20 6.29 -12.17
C LEU A 126 27.54 5.61 -11.84
N ASN A 127 27.70 5.12 -10.61
CA ASN A 127 28.85 4.32 -10.22
C ASN A 127 28.60 2.85 -10.57
N ALA A 128 29.12 2.43 -11.73
CA ALA A 128 29.04 1.05 -12.22
C ALA A 128 29.67 -0.02 -11.28
N GLN A 129 30.44 0.39 -10.26
CA GLN A 129 31.00 -0.52 -9.27
C GLN A 129 30.03 -0.86 -8.12
N VAL A 130 28.99 -0.04 -7.89
CA VAL A 130 27.97 -0.31 -6.88
C VAL A 130 26.87 -1.16 -7.53
N ARG A 131 26.92 -2.47 -7.28
CA ARG A 131 25.83 -3.35 -7.70
C ARG A 131 24.59 -3.03 -6.87
N PRO A 132 23.43 -2.79 -7.51
CA PRO A 132 22.21 -2.58 -6.77
C PRO A 132 21.85 -3.84 -5.99
N GLN A 133 21.73 -3.75 -4.67
CA GLN A 133 21.41 -4.88 -3.80
C GLN A 133 20.27 -4.49 -2.85
N LEU A 134 19.20 -5.28 -2.85
CA LEU A 134 18.13 -5.14 -1.87
C LEU A 134 18.68 -5.38 -0.46
N HIS A 135 18.02 -4.79 0.53
CA HIS A 135 18.19 -5.23 1.91
C HIS A 135 17.97 -6.74 2.03
N SER A 136 18.83 -7.44 2.77
CA SER A 136 18.86 -8.91 2.85
C SER A 136 17.50 -9.51 3.22
N GLN A 137 16.80 -8.90 4.17
CA GLN A 137 15.47 -9.33 4.61
C GLN A 137 14.43 -9.25 3.50
N LEU A 138 14.40 -8.13 2.77
CA LEU A 138 13.48 -7.96 1.65
C LEU A 138 13.81 -8.94 0.51
N GLN A 139 15.10 -9.19 0.27
CA GLN A 139 15.51 -10.20 -0.69
C GLN A 139 14.98 -11.59 -0.30
N GLN A 140 15.05 -11.99 0.97
CA GLN A 140 14.53 -13.27 1.44
C GLN A 140 13.02 -13.39 1.21
N TYR A 141 12.24 -12.36 1.56
CA TYR A 141 10.81 -12.33 1.27
C TYR A 141 10.49 -12.48 -0.21
N LEU A 142 11.22 -11.77 -1.07
CA LEU A 142 10.98 -11.77 -2.53
C LEU A 142 11.44 -13.08 -3.21
N GLN A 143 12.43 -13.78 -2.64
CA GLN A 143 12.96 -15.04 -3.16
C GLN A 143 12.22 -16.28 -2.61
N SER A 144 11.49 -16.14 -1.51
CA SER A 144 10.75 -17.25 -0.91
C SER A 144 9.63 -17.76 -1.84
N SER A 145 9.68 -19.04 -2.22
CA SER A 145 8.67 -19.69 -3.07
C SER A 145 7.45 -20.17 -2.29
N SER A 146 7.53 -20.28 -0.96
CA SER A 146 6.42 -20.63 -0.06
C SER A 146 5.45 -19.46 0.17
N ILE A 147 5.83 -18.26 -0.27
CA ILE A 147 5.02 -17.05 -0.17
C ILE A 147 4.29 -16.78 -1.48
N ASN A 148 2.96 -16.69 -1.39
CA ASN A 148 2.09 -16.20 -2.45
C ASN A 148 2.03 -14.67 -2.42
N LYS A 149 2.71 -14.01 -3.36
CA LYS A 149 2.98 -12.56 -3.32
C LYS A 149 2.00 -11.78 -4.18
N ARG A 150 1.56 -10.64 -3.67
CA ARG A 150 0.85 -9.59 -4.41
C ARG A 150 1.50 -8.26 -4.11
N TYR A 151 1.48 -7.34 -5.07
CA TYR A 151 2.16 -6.05 -4.92
C TYR A 151 1.16 -4.90 -5.06
N ILE A 152 1.23 -3.96 -4.13
CA ILE A 152 0.51 -2.69 -4.20
C ILE A 152 1.54 -1.59 -4.37
N LEU A 153 1.54 -0.95 -5.54
CA LEU A 153 2.37 0.22 -5.82
C LEU A 153 1.54 1.47 -5.52
N VAL A 154 2.01 2.30 -4.59
CA VAL A 154 1.30 3.51 -4.14
C VAL A 154 2.07 4.74 -4.57
N SER A 155 1.44 5.56 -5.40
CA SER A 155 1.96 6.85 -5.84
C SER A 155 1.11 7.99 -5.28
N ASP A 156 1.76 9.08 -4.88
CA ASP A 156 1.09 10.31 -4.47
C ASP A 156 0.70 11.14 -5.69
N GLY A 157 -0.58 11.18 -6.03
CA GLY A 157 -1.09 11.89 -7.19
C GLY A 157 -0.74 13.38 -7.19
N GLN A 158 -0.60 14.01 -6.02
CA GLN A 158 -0.28 15.44 -5.91
C GLN A 158 1.16 15.73 -6.37
N LYS A 159 2.11 14.82 -6.12
CA LYS A 159 3.53 15.03 -6.44
C LYS A 159 3.83 15.09 -7.94
N HIS A 160 2.90 14.65 -8.77
CA HIS A 160 3.06 14.61 -10.24
C HIS A 160 2.16 15.62 -10.95
N MET A 161 1.53 16.54 -10.22
CA MET A 161 0.83 17.68 -10.81
C MET A 161 1.84 18.73 -11.28
N ARG A 162 1.48 19.55 -12.28
CA ARG A 162 2.34 20.63 -12.80
C ARG A 162 2.84 21.60 -11.74
N SER A 163 2.04 21.80 -10.68
CA SER A 163 2.37 22.69 -9.56
C SER A 163 3.35 22.08 -8.55
N ALA A 164 3.70 20.80 -8.70
CA ALA A 164 4.59 20.10 -7.78
C ALA A 164 6.07 20.32 -8.13
N THR A 165 6.94 20.23 -7.12
CA THR A 165 8.39 20.25 -7.31
C THR A 165 8.85 18.99 -8.06
N PRO A 166 9.76 19.12 -9.04
CA PRO A 166 10.13 18.04 -9.94
C PRO A 166 11.01 16.98 -9.24
N ASP A 167 10.37 16.01 -8.59
CA ASP A 167 10.99 14.75 -8.16
C ASP A 167 10.25 13.53 -8.75
N THR A 168 9.60 13.72 -9.90
CA THR A 168 8.71 12.71 -10.51
C THR A 168 9.50 11.58 -11.19
N PHE A 169 10.70 11.87 -11.70
CA PHE A 169 11.52 10.91 -12.43
C PHE A 169 12.03 9.77 -11.53
N THR A 170 12.22 10.03 -10.23
CA THR A 170 12.76 9.04 -9.30
C THR A 170 11.76 7.93 -8.97
N GLU A 171 10.45 8.22 -8.93
CA GLU A 171 9.42 7.22 -8.60
C GLU A 171 9.16 6.23 -9.75
N ASP A 172 9.12 6.68 -11.01
CA ASP A 172 8.99 5.77 -12.16
C ASP A 172 10.20 4.84 -12.28
N MET A 173 11.42 5.36 -12.06
CA MET A 173 12.63 4.54 -12.03
C MET A 173 12.59 3.50 -10.91
N LEU A 174 12.13 3.88 -9.72
CA LEU A 174 12.02 3.02 -8.56
C LEU A 174 11.09 1.82 -8.84
N PHE A 175 9.87 2.10 -9.31
CA PHE A 175 8.91 1.06 -9.63
C PHE A 175 9.38 0.21 -10.80
N ASN A 176 9.89 0.81 -11.87
CA ASN A 176 10.44 0.07 -13.00
C ASN A 176 11.57 -0.89 -12.58
N ALA A 177 12.54 -0.42 -11.79
CA ALA A 177 13.65 -1.23 -11.31
C ALA A 177 13.18 -2.40 -10.44
N LEU A 178 12.22 -2.16 -9.54
CA LEU A 178 11.61 -3.23 -8.76
C LEU A 178 10.92 -4.27 -9.64
N LEU A 179 10.07 -3.84 -10.57
CA LEU A 179 9.34 -4.76 -11.44
C LEU A 179 10.28 -5.60 -12.30
N GLN A 180 11.35 -5.00 -12.84
CA GLN A 180 12.37 -5.74 -13.57
C GLN A 180 13.09 -6.75 -12.69
N TYR A 181 13.44 -6.38 -11.45
CA TYR A 181 14.04 -7.29 -10.49
C TYR A 181 13.13 -8.50 -10.22
N LEU A 182 11.84 -8.28 -9.96
CA LEU A 182 10.88 -9.35 -9.68
C LEU A 182 10.69 -10.29 -10.88
N LEU A 183 10.57 -9.72 -12.09
CA LEU A 183 10.42 -10.49 -13.33
C LEU A 183 11.68 -11.29 -13.70
N LYS A 184 12.86 -10.86 -13.25
CA LYS A 184 14.12 -11.55 -13.49
C LYS A 184 14.35 -12.70 -12.52
N ASN A 185 13.99 -12.54 -11.26
CA ASN A 185 14.50 -13.40 -10.18
C ASN A 185 13.50 -14.40 -9.59
N SER A 186 12.19 -14.26 -9.77
CA SER A 186 11.27 -15.17 -9.06
C SER A 186 9.88 -15.33 -9.68
N GLU A 187 9.34 -14.31 -10.36
CA GLU A 187 7.92 -14.31 -10.71
C GLU A 187 7.66 -14.46 -12.21
N ARG A 188 6.96 -15.54 -12.59
CA ARG A 188 6.54 -15.79 -13.98
C ARG A 188 5.51 -14.75 -14.45
N LYS A 189 4.58 -14.39 -13.57
CA LYS A 189 3.52 -13.42 -13.80
C LYS A 189 3.26 -12.64 -12.51
N LEU A 190 3.44 -11.33 -12.56
CA LEU A 190 3.19 -10.44 -11.44
C LEU A 190 1.70 -10.15 -11.30
N GLN A 191 1.24 -9.97 -10.06
CA GLN A 191 -0.12 -9.57 -9.71
C GLN A 191 -0.04 -8.25 -8.95
N ILE A 192 -0.51 -7.18 -9.57
CA ILE A 192 -0.21 -5.80 -9.15
C ILE A 192 -1.48 -4.98 -9.06
N LEU A 193 -1.59 -4.21 -7.98
CA LEU A 193 -2.49 -3.08 -7.89
C LEU A 193 -1.67 -1.79 -7.87
N PHE A 194 -1.93 -0.90 -8.82
CA PHE A 194 -1.39 0.45 -8.76
C PHE A 194 -2.44 1.39 -8.17
N VAL A 195 -2.05 2.10 -7.12
CA VAL A 195 -2.90 3.03 -6.39
C VAL A 195 -2.36 4.44 -6.59
N VAL A 196 -3.22 5.35 -7.04
CA VAL A 196 -2.91 6.79 -7.03
C VAL A 196 -3.64 7.43 -5.87
N ALA A 197 -2.92 7.69 -4.79
CA ALA A 197 -3.41 8.37 -3.61
C ALA A 197 -3.64 9.87 -3.89
N GLN A 198 -4.46 10.52 -3.06
CA GLN A 198 -4.84 11.93 -3.21
C GLN A 198 -5.46 12.23 -4.60
N TRP A 199 -6.25 11.28 -5.11
CA TRP A 199 -6.83 11.39 -6.45
C TRP A 199 -7.76 12.59 -6.61
N ASP A 200 -8.41 13.02 -5.54
CA ASP A 200 -9.23 14.23 -5.45
C ASP A 200 -8.48 15.50 -5.89
N LYS A 201 -7.17 15.56 -5.65
CA LYS A 201 -6.28 16.62 -6.13
C LYS A 201 -5.82 16.35 -7.56
N ALA A 202 -5.32 15.14 -7.83
CA ALA A 202 -4.75 14.77 -9.13
C ALA A 202 -5.77 14.80 -10.28
N GLN A 203 -7.04 14.46 -10.02
CA GLN A 203 -8.11 14.39 -11.02
C GLN A 203 -8.38 15.72 -11.74
N GLN A 204 -7.94 16.84 -11.14
CA GLN A 204 -8.04 18.16 -11.76
C GLN A 204 -7.16 18.29 -13.01
N GLU A 205 -6.03 17.58 -13.05
CA GLU A 205 -5.12 17.56 -14.20
C GLU A 205 -5.26 16.27 -15.02
N TYR A 206 -5.62 15.16 -14.38
CA TYR A 206 -5.65 13.84 -14.99
C TYR A 206 -7.08 13.30 -15.04
N PRO A 207 -7.73 13.21 -16.21
CA PRO A 207 -9.12 12.74 -16.30
C PRO A 207 -9.27 11.27 -15.89
N HIS A 208 -8.22 10.46 -16.07
CA HIS A 208 -8.21 9.03 -15.75
C HIS A 208 -6.85 8.58 -15.21
N ILE A 209 -6.86 7.59 -14.32
CA ILE A 209 -5.65 7.01 -13.72
C ILE A 209 -4.64 6.49 -14.76
N LYS A 210 -5.13 5.94 -15.88
CA LYS A 210 -4.25 5.48 -16.97
C LYS A 210 -3.52 6.61 -17.68
N VAL A 211 -4.16 7.79 -17.79
CA VAL A 211 -3.51 8.99 -18.35
C VAL A 211 -2.42 9.47 -17.40
N TYR A 212 -2.69 9.46 -16.09
CA TYR A 212 -1.69 9.74 -15.06
C TYR A 212 -0.49 8.79 -15.18
N LEU A 213 -0.73 7.48 -15.28
CA LEU A 213 0.31 6.47 -15.42
C LEU A 213 1.12 6.61 -16.71
N ALA A 214 0.46 6.72 -17.85
CA ALA A 214 1.16 6.83 -19.14
C ALA A 214 2.04 8.08 -19.21
N LYS A 215 1.62 9.18 -18.59
CA LYS A 215 2.35 10.45 -18.56
C LYS A 215 3.49 10.46 -17.53
N ASN A 216 3.24 9.98 -16.32
CA ASN A 216 4.18 10.13 -15.20
C ASN A 216 5.02 8.88 -14.92
N PHE A 217 4.58 7.72 -15.40
CA PHE A 217 5.19 6.42 -15.16
C PHE A 217 5.43 5.64 -16.46
N PRO A 218 6.05 6.24 -17.51
CA PRO A 218 6.15 5.59 -18.81
C PRO A 218 6.89 4.26 -18.78
N GLN A 219 7.95 4.12 -17.97
CA GLN A 219 8.72 2.87 -17.89
C GLN A 219 7.95 1.80 -17.12
N THR A 220 7.40 2.16 -15.98
CA THR A 220 6.58 1.26 -15.16
C THR A 220 5.33 0.82 -15.93
N TRP A 221 4.66 1.74 -16.63
CA TRP A 221 3.48 1.48 -17.45
C TRP A 221 3.74 0.42 -18.53
N SER A 222 4.91 0.47 -19.18
CA SER A 222 5.32 -0.54 -20.17
C SER A 222 5.29 -1.96 -19.59
N ILE A 223 5.76 -2.14 -18.36
CA ILE A 223 5.74 -3.44 -17.67
C ILE A 223 4.32 -3.82 -17.22
N LEU A 224 3.60 -2.87 -16.61
CA LEU A 224 2.23 -3.11 -16.12
C LEU A 224 1.24 -3.47 -17.24
N ASN A 225 1.48 -2.99 -18.46
CA ASN A 225 0.65 -3.32 -19.63
C ASN A 225 1.11 -4.60 -20.37
N SER A 226 2.19 -5.25 -19.92
CA SER A 226 2.71 -6.47 -20.54
C SER A 226 1.93 -7.73 -20.13
N LYS A 227 2.03 -8.81 -20.93
CA LYS A 227 1.43 -10.12 -20.60
C LYS A 227 2.03 -10.77 -19.34
N ARG A 228 3.17 -10.27 -18.86
CA ARG A 228 3.84 -10.76 -17.66
C ARG A 228 3.30 -10.10 -16.38
N CYS A 229 2.34 -9.18 -16.51
CA CYS A 229 1.72 -8.50 -15.38
C CYS A 229 0.19 -8.57 -15.47
N ASP A 230 -0.44 -8.92 -14.36
CA ASP A 230 -1.86 -8.74 -14.11
C ASP A 230 -2.03 -7.46 -13.29
N ALA A 231 -2.18 -6.33 -13.97
CA ALA A 231 -2.25 -5.02 -13.33
C ALA A 231 -3.69 -4.51 -13.26
N SER A 232 -4.10 -4.10 -12.06
CA SER A 232 -5.28 -3.28 -11.80
C SER A 232 -4.88 -1.89 -11.35
N PHE A 233 -5.76 -0.91 -11.53
CA PHE A 233 -5.48 0.49 -11.24
C PHE A 233 -6.66 1.07 -10.47
N ILE A 234 -6.42 1.66 -9.30
CA ILE A 234 -7.46 2.35 -8.53
C ILE A 234 -7.04 3.79 -8.20
N PRO A 235 -7.90 4.78 -8.45
CA PRO A 235 -7.78 6.05 -7.75
C PRO A 235 -8.08 5.85 -6.27
N PHE A 236 -7.46 6.64 -5.41
CA PHE A 236 -7.69 6.57 -3.97
C PHE A 236 -7.71 7.96 -3.34
N THR A 237 -8.77 8.21 -2.59
CA THR A 237 -8.96 9.41 -1.77
C THR A 237 -9.47 8.97 -0.42
N VAL A 238 -8.93 9.54 0.65
CA VAL A 238 -9.37 9.26 2.03
C VAL A 238 -10.82 9.72 2.24
N GLY A 239 -11.15 10.88 1.68
CA GLY A 239 -12.45 11.53 1.79
C GLY A 239 -12.23 13.03 2.03
N THR A 240 -13.05 13.64 2.89
CA THR A 240 -12.90 15.06 3.24
C THR A 240 -12.04 15.20 4.49
N THR A 241 -11.06 16.10 4.45
CA THR A 241 -10.21 16.44 5.59
C THR A 241 -10.40 17.90 6.01
N ALA A 242 -10.15 18.18 7.29
CA ALA A 242 -10.11 19.52 7.85
C ALA A 242 -8.84 19.70 8.67
N GLN A 243 -8.35 20.92 8.79
CA GLN A 243 -7.22 21.25 9.65
C GLN A 243 -7.67 21.68 11.03
N ARG A 244 -7.00 21.17 12.05
CA ARG A 244 -7.12 21.69 13.42
C ARG A 244 -5.74 22.07 13.94
N GLU A 245 -5.72 23.03 14.84
CA GLU A 245 -4.54 23.44 15.58
C GLU A 245 -4.48 22.63 16.87
N GLU A 246 -3.39 21.89 17.06
CA GLU A 246 -3.04 21.23 18.32
C GLU A 246 -1.90 22.00 18.98
N ILE A 247 -2.01 22.22 20.29
CA ILE A 247 -0.95 22.83 21.10
C ILE A 247 -0.10 21.69 21.64
N GLY A 248 1.16 21.64 21.22
CA GLY A 248 2.14 20.69 21.70
C GLY A 248 2.50 20.90 23.17
N PRO A 249 3.17 19.92 23.81
CA PRO A 249 3.59 20.01 25.21
C PRO A 249 4.52 21.21 25.50
N ASP A 250 5.22 21.68 24.48
CA ASP A 250 6.13 22.83 24.47
C ASP A 250 5.43 24.16 24.12
N GLY A 251 4.10 24.13 23.92
CA GLY A 251 3.32 25.28 23.47
C GLY A 251 3.36 25.53 21.96
N GLU A 252 4.01 24.67 21.17
CA GLU A 252 4.06 24.81 19.71
C GLU A 252 2.69 24.50 19.10
N ILE A 253 2.17 25.42 18.27
CA ILE A 253 0.92 25.19 17.53
C ILE A 253 1.23 24.40 16.26
N LYS A 254 0.76 23.15 16.19
CA LYS A 254 0.86 22.30 15.00
C LYS A 254 -0.48 22.23 14.31
N LYS A 255 -0.49 22.46 12.99
CA LYS A 255 -1.66 22.18 12.16
C LYS A 255 -1.64 20.70 11.76
N LYS A 256 -2.69 19.99 12.13
CA LYS A 256 -2.85 18.57 11.84
C LYS A 256 -4.13 18.37 11.02
N ASP A 257 -4.03 17.52 10.00
CA ASP A 257 -5.18 17.14 9.18
C ASP A 257 -6.00 16.06 9.90
N TYR A 258 -7.32 16.21 9.89
CA TYR A 258 -8.28 15.24 10.41
C TYR A 258 -9.29 14.86 9.35
N ILE A 259 -9.66 13.60 9.31
CA ILE A 259 -10.72 13.05 8.50
C ILE A 259 -12.06 13.51 9.08
N THR A 260 -12.88 14.15 8.25
CA THR A 260 -14.25 14.57 8.61
C THR A 260 -15.30 13.68 7.95
N SER A 261 -14.97 13.06 6.82
CA SER A 261 -15.81 12.07 6.15
C SER A 261 -14.92 11.12 5.35
N LEU A 262 -15.20 9.83 5.42
CA LEU A 262 -14.49 8.79 4.67
C LEU A 262 -15.16 8.51 3.32
N GLU A 263 -14.34 8.36 2.27
CA GLU A 263 -14.77 7.85 0.98
C GLU A 263 -14.54 6.33 0.92
N SER A 264 -15.53 5.58 1.39
CA SER A 264 -15.44 4.12 1.54
C SER A 264 -15.35 3.37 0.21
N ARG A 265 -15.76 3.96 -0.92
CA ARG A 265 -15.78 3.26 -2.21
C ARG A 265 -14.39 2.78 -2.64
N TYR A 266 -13.35 3.59 -2.44
CA TYR A 266 -11.99 3.23 -2.83
C TYR A 266 -11.40 2.15 -1.92
N VAL A 267 -11.79 2.16 -0.64
CA VAL A 267 -11.39 1.11 0.32
C VAL A 267 -12.08 -0.21 -0.01
N ASP A 268 -13.38 -0.19 -0.37
CA ASP A 268 -14.11 -1.38 -0.79
C ASP A 268 -13.51 -1.97 -2.10
N LEU A 269 -13.06 -1.12 -3.05
CA LEU A 269 -12.34 -1.57 -4.26
C LEU A 269 -11.02 -2.27 -3.91
N LEU A 270 -10.27 -1.73 -2.96
CA LEU A 270 -9.02 -2.31 -2.48
C LEU A 270 -9.26 -3.67 -1.81
N ILE A 271 -10.21 -3.76 -0.87
CA ILE A 271 -10.56 -5.02 -0.19
C ILE A 271 -10.99 -6.07 -1.22
N GLN A 272 -11.84 -5.68 -2.17
CA GLN A 272 -12.31 -6.57 -3.23
C GLN A 272 -11.16 -7.08 -4.11
N TRP A 273 -10.22 -6.22 -4.49
CA TRP A 273 -9.05 -6.64 -5.27
C TRP A 273 -8.17 -7.62 -4.51
N ILE A 274 -7.88 -7.32 -3.24
CA ILE A 274 -7.08 -8.18 -2.38
C ILE A 274 -7.71 -9.56 -2.31
N TYR A 275 -8.99 -9.64 -1.95
CA TYR A 275 -9.68 -10.89 -1.78
C TYR A 275 -9.77 -11.71 -3.07
N ASP A 276 -10.14 -11.08 -4.18
CA ASP A 276 -10.24 -11.73 -5.50
C ASP A 276 -8.87 -12.21 -6.00
N SER A 277 -7.82 -11.40 -5.83
CA SER A 277 -6.47 -11.73 -6.31
C SER A 277 -5.88 -12.97 -5.63
N PHE A 278 -6.32 -13.31 -4.41
CA PHE A 278 -5.88 -14.49 -3.67
C PHE A 278 -6.82 -15.68 -3.78
N THR A 279 -8.12 -15.44 -3.83
CA THR A 279 -9.13 -16.51 -3.74
C THR A 279 -9.78 -16.85 -5.08
N GLY A 280 -9.73 -15.94 -6.06
CA GLY A 280 -10.52 -16.03 -7.30
C GLY A 280 -12.02 -15.82 -7.10
N HIS A 281 -12.43 -15.35 -5.92
CA HIS A 281 -13.82 -15.13 -5.55
C HIS A 281 -14.10 -13.66 -5.22
N GLN A 282 -15.35 -13.26 -5.37
CA GLN A 282 -15.80 -11.91 -5.08
C GLN A 282 -16.57 -11.84 -3.77
N LEU A 283 -16.34 -10.76 -3.02
CA LEU A 283 -17.12 -10.44 -1.86
C LEU A 283 -18.45 -9.85 -2.33
N HIS A 284 -19.54 -10.26 -1.70
CA HIS A 284 -20.86 -9.70 -1.93
C HIS A 284 -20.90 -8.24 -1.46
N ASN A 285 -21.72 -7.41 -2.11
CA ASN A 285 -21.94 -6.01 -1.70
C ASN A 285 -20.64 -5.17 -1.62
N MET A 286 -19.65 -5.50 -2.44
CA MET A 286 -18.46 -4.68 -2.67
C MET A 286 -18.40 -4.19 -4.11
N HIS A 287 -17.89 -2.98 -4.29
CA HIS A 287 -17.67 -2.44 -5.63
C HIS A 287 -16.59 -3.27 -6.33
N ARG A 288 -16.88 -3.67 -7.58
CA ARG A 288 -15.90 -4.31 -8.44
C ARG A 288 -14.93 -3.26 -8.96
N ILE A 289 -13.66 -3.64 -9.07
CA ILE A 289 -12.77 -3.02 -10.07
C ILE A 289 -13.32 -3.42 -11.45
N ARG A 290 -14.31 -2.68 -11.94
CA ARG A 290 -14.74 -2.81 -13.33
C ARG A 290 -13.64 -2.15 -14.15
N LEU A 291 -12.83 -2.95 -14.84
CA LEU A 291 -12.22 -2.49 -16.09
C LEU A 291 -13.38 -2.06 -17.00
N THR A 292 -13.62 -0.76 -17.08
CA THR A 292 -14.69 -0.19 -17.89
C THR A 292 -14.46 -0.52 -19.37
N LEU A 293 -15.51 -0.45 -20.20
CA LEU A 293 -15.32 -0.52 -21.66
C LEU A 293 -14.31 0.54 -22.16
N PHE A 294 -14.27 1.69 -21.49
CA PHE A 294 -13.25 2.73 -21.67
C PHE A 294 -11.82 2.22 -21.42
N ASP A 295 -11.62 1.34 -20.44
CA ASP A 295 -10.33 0.73 -20.15
C ASP A 295 -9.80 -0.19 -21.26
N LYS A 296 -10.71 -0.79 -22.05
CA LYS A 296 -10.38 -1.58 -23.25
C LYS A 296 -10.08 -0.68 -24.45
N ILE A 297 -10.81 0.42 -24.61
CA ILE A 297 -10.59 1.41 -25.68
C ILE A 297 -9.27 2.15 -25.48
N ILE A 298 -8.96 2.58 -24.25
CA ILE A 298 -7.66 3.18 -23.90
C ILE A 298 -6.51 2.19 -24.13
N LYS A 299 -6.69 0.91 -23.79
CA LYS A 299 -5.67 -0.11 -24.12
C LYS A 299 -5.40 -0.18 -25.61
N PHE A 300 -6.41 -0.04 -26.48
CA PHE A 300 -6.26 -0.08 -27.93
C PHE A 300 -5.58 1.17 -28.50
N ILE A 301 -5.86 2.35 -27.94
CA ILE A 301 -5.28 3.63 -28.38
C ILE A 301 -3.79 3.74 -28.01
N PHE A 302 -3.38 3.19 -26.86
CA PHE A 302 -1.99 3.25 -26.38
C PHE A 302 -1.20 1.95 -26.62
N SER A 303 -1.73 1.00 -27.38
CA SER A 303 -1.03 -0.22 -27.82
C SER A 303 -0.62 -0.20 -29.30
N GLN A 304 -0.80 0.93 -29.99
CA GLN A 304 -0.15 1.24 -31.27
C GLN A 304 1.03 2.19 -31.02
#